data_AF-A0A2C1LYA5-F1
#
_entry.id   AF-A0A2C1LYA5-F1
#
_cell.length_a   1.000
_cell.length_b   1.000
_cell.length_c   1.000
_cell.angle_alpha   90.00
_cell.angle_beta   90.00
_cell.angle_gamma   90.00
#
_symmetry.space_group_name_H-M   'P 1'
#
loop_
_entity.id
_entity.type
_entity.pdbx_description
1 polymer ?
#
loop_
_entity_poly.entity_id
_entity_poly.type
_entity_poly.pdbx_seq_one_letter_code
_entity_poly.pdbx_strand_id
1 'polypeptide(L)'
;MNRDITILDATLREGEQQCGVRFSKKDKITLVHMLEDFGIRLIEVGHPGISREEEAVCREVADAAEQADILMHARARKEEVHAAYRAGADWVGIWASINPISLQTKYTNRSKDYVMNQVKQAIEEARYLGMKIRFTIEDASRTTWEDISYLGKIAYQAGANRISLADTVGIWEPNECATIVKKAVETFPCEIEVHLHNDLGLALANALAAIDAGASVIDATLCGIGERAGIVDLLNLSVLLSQKYNQHFQLKMIPELTQSLQLATGCKVDHWRPIIGKNIFTHTAPYHVKAVNHNVLAYEGVQPEMIGRVRKIQQKRVERKGPRLSKNLRVSKPFVKGASELLYHRDGPGERWVQMDYRTDERASFYVIQRIFCNQHMDENLEGHVDYHAHHCDSAFVFWGNNIDGTGLICKVEIEGDVQTIESPASVFIPSGFKHKYKYLSGVGTYTNIVLAPNYNSSLLG
;
A
#
# COMPACT_ATOMS: atom_id res chain seq x y z
N MET A 1 14.00 1.47 -28.20
CA MET A 1 13.01 2.57 -28.32
C MET A 1 13.02 3.30 -26.99
N ASN A 2 13.56 4.51 -26.91
CA ASN A 2 13.43 5.34 -25.71
C ASN A 2 12.08 6.07 -25.81
N ARG A 3 11.01 5.38 -25.44
CA ARG A 3 9.70 6.00 -25.27
C ARG A 3 9.57 6.35 -23.79
N ASP A 4 9.32 7.62 -23.51
CA ASP A 4 9.07 8.09 -22.15
C ASP A 4 7.61 7.75 -21.78
N ILE A 5 7.42 6.95 -20.73
CA ILE A 5 6.11 6.49 -20.26
C ILE A 5 5.78 7.25 -18.98
N THR A 6 4.67 7.99 -18.98
CA THR A 6 4.22 8.69 -17.77
C THR A 6 3.47 7.72 -16.86
N ILE A 7 3.83 7.68 -15.59
CA ILE A 7 2.98 7.06 -14.57
C ILE A 7 2.10 8.18 -13.97
N LEU A 8 0.78 7.98 -14.02
CA LEU A 8 -0.14 8.72 -13.15
C LEU A 8 -0.27 7.92 -11.84
N ASP A 9 0.24 8.45 -10.73
CA ASP A 9 -0.07 7.87 -9.43
C ASP A 9 -1.50 8.23 -9.03
N ALA A 10 -2.32 7.24 -8.72
CA ALA A 10 -3.68 7.43 -8.23
C ALA A 10 -3.86 6.93 -6.79
N THR A 11 -2.78 6.80 -6.01
CA THR A 11 -2.82 6.22 -4.65
C THR A 11 -3.78 6.99 -3.75
N LEU A 12 -3.79 8.31 -3.86
CA LEU A 12 -4.57 9.20 -2.99
C LEU A 12 -6.02 9.40 -3.46
N ARG A 13 -6.42 8.79 -4.58
CA ARG A 13 -7.78 8.82 -5.14
C ARG A 13 -8.35 7.41 -5.35
N GLU A 14 -7.75 6.60 -6.22
CA GLU A 14 -8.12 5.20 -6.45
C GLU A 14 -7.85 4.37 -5.19
N GLY A 15 -6.68 4.55 -4.56
CA GLY A 15 -6.32 3.79 -3.36
C GLY A 15 -7.29 4.00 -2.19
N GLU A 16 -7.88 5.20 -2.05
CA GLU A 16 -8.91 5.47 -1.03
C GLU A 16 -10.27 4.80 -1.28
N GLN A 17 -10.47 4.22 -2.46
CA GLN A 17 -11.65 3.42 -2.75
C GLN A 17 -11.48 1.96 -2.31
N GLN A 18 -10.26 1.54 -1.95
CA GLN A 18 -10.05 0.24 -1.30
C GLN A 18 -10.82 0.18 0.03
N CYS A 19 -11.57 -0.91 0.22
CA CYS A 19 -12.30 -1.13 1.47
C CYS A 19 -11.38 -1.06 2.69
N GLY A 20 -11.69 -0.15 3.62
CA GLY A 20 -10.94 0.04 4.86
C GLY A 20 -9.78 1.04 4.77
N VAL A 21 -9.54 1.66 3.61
CA VAL A 21 -8.48 2.65 3.41
C VAL A 21 -9.03 4.07 3.47
N ARG A 22 -8.42 4.93 4.29
CA ARG A 22 -8.63 6.38 4.34
C ARG A 22 -7.34 7.06 4.77
N PHE A 23 -6.90 8.06 4.03
CA PHE A 23 -5.73 8.86 4.42
C PHE A 23 -6.17 10.08 5.22
N SER A 24 -5.44 10.42 6.27
CA SER A 24 -5.54 11.77 6.81
C SER A 24 -4.88 12.76 5.85
N LYS A 25 -5.24 14.04 5.96
CA LYS A 25 -4.57 15.10 5.19
C LYS A 25 -3.04 15.07 5.33
N LYS A 26 -2.53 14.81 6.55
CA LYS A 26 -1.09 14.74 6.81
C LYS A 26 -0.45 13.55 6.09
N ASP A 27 -1.15 12.41 6.04
CA ASP A 27 -0.69 11.24 5.30
C ASP A 27 -0.63 11.55 3.79
N LYS A 28 -1.68 12.20 3.25
CA LYS A 28 -1.73 12.60 1.84
C LYS A 28 -0.53 13.50 1.47
N ILE A 29 -0.28 14.56 2.23
CA ILE A 29 0.86 15.48 2.01
C ILE A 29 2.20 14.74 2.10
N THR A 30 2.38 13.91 3.13
CA THR A 30 3.62 13.13 3.28
C THR A 30 3.85 12.20 2.08
N LEU A 31 2.80 11.49 1.63
CA LEU A 31 2.89 10.58 0.49
C LEU A 31 3.14 11.32 -0.83
N VAL A 32 2.59 12.52 -1.04
CA VAL A 32 2.89 13.35 -2.23
C VAL A 32 4.38 13.61 -2.33
N HIS A 33 5.02 14.14 -1.27
CA HIS A 33 6.45 14.40 -1.28
C HIS A 33 7.28 13.12 -1.51
N MET A 34 6.90 12.01 -0.88
CA MET A 34 7.59 10.73 -1.09
C MET A 34 7.47 10.23 -2.55
N LEU A 35 6.32 10.45 -3.19
CA LEU A 35 6.09 10.10 -4.61
C LEU A 35 6.90 11.01 -5.54
N GLU A 36 7.01 12.30 -5.25
CA GLU A 36 7.85 13.25 -5.99
C GLU A 36 9.33 12.88 -5.90
N ASP A 37 9.82 12.61 -4.70
CA ASP A 37 11.20 12.14 -4.46
C ASP A 37 11.47 10.81 -5.16
N PHE A 38 10.47 9.93 -5.24
CA PHE A 38 10.57 8.68 -5.98
C PHE A 38 10.72 8.89 -7.50
N GLY A 39 10.21 10.00 -8.03
CA GLY A 39 10.28 10.39 -9.43
C GLY A 39 8.92 10.49 -10.14
N ILE A 40 7.80 10.45 -9.41
CA ILE A 40 6.47 10.64 -9.99
C ILE A 40 6.21 12.13 -10.26
N ARG A 41 5.68 12.44 -11.44
CA ARG A 41 5.46 13.81 -11.93
C ARG A 41 4.00 14.17 -12.20
N LEU A 42 3.10 13.21 -12.00
CA LEU A 42 1.66 13.41 -12.15
C LEU A 42 0.95 12.57 -11.08
N ILE A 43 0.22 13.24 -10.18
CA ILE A 43 -0.43 12.59 -9.03
C ILE A 43 -1.90 12.99 -8.99
N GLU A 44 -2.79 12.00 -8.92
CA GLU A 44 -4.23 12.19 -8.72
C GLU A 44 -4.56 12.15 -7.22
N VAL A 45 -4.95 13.31 -6.67
CA VAL A 45 -4.97 13.53 -5.20
C VAL A 45 -6.34 13.40 -4.54
N GLY A 46 -7.41 13.29 -5.33
CA GLY A 46 -8.77 13.12 -4.79
C GLY A 46 -9.89 13.52 -5.76
N HIS A 47 -11.09 13.70 -5.20
CA HIS A 47 -12.31 14.10 -5.91
C HIS A 47 -13.01 15.26 -5.16
N PRO A 48 -12.59 16.51 -5.39
CA PRO A 48 -13.06 17.67 -4.63
C PRO A 48 -14.58 17.93 -4.75
N GLY A 49 -15.20 17.49 -5.85
CA GLY A 49 -16.64 17.57 -6.06
C GLY A 49 -17.51 16.68 -5.16
N ILE A 50 -16.93 15.89 -4.24
CA ILE A 50 -17.67 15.05 -3.29
C ILE A 50 -18.23 15.88 -2.13
N SER A 51 -17.41 16.71 -1.48
CA SER A 51 -17.82 17.57 -0.37
C SER A 51 -16.89 18.78 -0.22
N ARG A 52 -17.31 19.76 0.59
CA ARG A 52 -16.45 20.91 0.91
C ARG A 52 -15.22 20.51 1.74
N GLU A 53 -15.34 19.46 2.57
CA GLU A 53 -14.17 18.94 3.28
C GLU A 53 -13.17 18.33 2.30
N GLU A 54 -13.63 17.55 1.33
CA GLU A 54 -12.75 16.94 0.32
C GLU A 54 -12.11 18.00 -0.58
N GLU A 55 -12.86 19.04 -0.99
CA GLU A 55 -12.32 20.21 -1.71
C GLU A 55 -11.20 20.89 -0.91
N ALA A 56 -11.40 21.11 0.39
CA ALA A 56 -10.39 21.73 1.25
C ALA A 56 -9.14 20.85 1.42
N VAL A 57 -9.30 19.54 1.60
CA VAL A 57 -8.19 18.59 1.70
C VAL A 57 -7.42 18.54 0.38
N CYS A 58 -8.11 18.42 -0.76
CA CYS A 58 -7.47 18.41 -2.09
C CYS A 58 -6.66 19.70 -2.32
N ARG A 59 -7.18 20.86 -1.92
CA ARG A 59 -6.47 22.14 -2.03
C ARG A 59 -5.18 22.15 -1.22
N GLU A 60 -5.24 21.76 0.05
CA GLU A 60 -4.04 21.74 0.90
C GLU A 60 -3.00 20.72 0.41
N VAL A 61 -3.43 19.60 -0.18
CA VAL A 61 -2.51 18.62 -0.78
C VAL A 61 -1.90 19.16 -2.07
N ALA A 62 -2.67 19.86 -2.91
CA ALA A 62 -2.17 20.50 -4.13
C ALA A 62 -1.16 21.62 -3.81
N ASP A 63 -1.46 22.47 -2.83
CA ASP A 63 -0.58 23.56 -2.37
C ASP A 63 0.74 23.04 -1.79
N ALA A 64 0.79 21.79 -1.33
CA ALA A 64 1.99 21.16 -0.79
C ALA A 64 2.86 20.48 -1.85
N ALA A 65 2.35 20.19 -3.05
CA ALA A 65 3.13 19.57 -4.11
C ALA A 65 4.21 20.54 -4.62
N GLU A 66 5.43 20.05 -4.84
CA GLU A 66 6.57 20.89 -5.23
C GLU A 66 7.02 20.66 -6.68
N GLN A 67 6.78 19.48 -7.22
CA GLN A 67 7.38 18.98 -8.46
C GLN A 67 6.39 18.29 -9.40
N ALA A 68 5.30 17.72 -8.89
CA ALA A 68 4.31 17.01 -9.68
C ALA A 68 3.16 17.91 -10.13
N ASP A 69 2.69 17.71 -11.38
CA ASP A 69 1.38 18.20 -11.80
C ASP A 69 0.29 17.48 -10.99
N ILE A 70 -0.72 18.21 -10.53
CA ILE A 70 -1.80 17.67 -9.71
C ILE A 70 -3.07 17.46 -10.54
N LEU A 71 -3.56 16.22 -10.52
CA LEU A 71 -4.81 15.82 -11.16
C LEU A 71 -5.91 15.66 -10.11
N MET A 72 -7.10 16.17 -10.41
CA MET A 72 -8.28 15.97 -9.57
C MET A 72 -9.44 15.35 -10.37
N HIS A 73 -10.09 14.38 -9.74
CA HIS A 73 -11.17 13.62 -10.35
C HIS A 73 -12.48 14.40 -10.31
N ALA A 74 -13.29 14.33 -11.37
CA ALA A 74 -14.59 14.99 -11.46
C ALA A 74 -15.60 14.18 -12.28
N ARG A 75 -16.86 14.18 -11.84
CA ARG A 75 -17.96 13.74 -12.72
C ARG A 75 -18.19 14.80 -13.80
N ALA A 76 -18.84 14.43 -14.91
CA ALA A 76 -19.22 15.35 -16.00
C ALA A 76 -20.31 16.37 -15.58
N ARG A 77 -19.95 17.28 -14.67
CA ARG A 77 -20.79 18.34 -14.09
C ARG A 77 -19.93 19.58 -13.88
N LYS A 78 -20.43 20.75 -14.33
CA LYS A 78 -19.70 22.03 -14.23
C LYS A 78 -19.26 22.36 -12.80
N GLU A 79 -20.12 22.17 -11.80
CA GLU A 79 -19.75 22.48 -10.42
C GLU A 79 -18.57 21.65 -9.90
N GLU A 80 -18.43 20.39 -10.33
CA GLU A 80 -17.30 19.56 -9.92
C GLU A 80 -16.00 19.95 -10.62
N VAL A 81 -16.10 20.43 -11.86
CA VAL A 81 -14.98 21.07 -12.56
C VAL A 81 -14.57 22.35 -11.85
N HIS A 82 -15.53 23.18 -11.42
CA HIS A 82 -15.24 24.37 -10.62
C HIS A 82 -14.62 24.03 -9.27
N ALA A 83 -15.05 22.95 -8.61
CA ALA A 83 -14.45 22.48 -7.37
C ALA A 83 -12.98 22.08 -7.56
N ALA A 84 -12.66 21.34 -8.64
CA ALA A 84 -11.28 21.01 -9.00
C ALA A 84 -10.43 22.27 -9.26
N TYR A 85 -10.98 23.24 -10.00
CA TYR A 85 -10.31 24.52 -10.25
C TYR A 85 -10.05 25.31 -8.94
N ARG A 86 -11.05 25.42 -8.06
CA ARG A 86 -10.91 26.10 -6.76
C ARG A 86 -9.92 25.42 -5.82
N ALA A 87 -9.75 24.11 -5.99
CA ALA A 87 -8.77 23.32 -5.25
C ALA A 87 -7.37 23.35 -5.87
N GLY A 88 -7.15 24.08 -6.98
CA GLY A 88 -5.81 24.28 -7.54
C GLY A 88 -5.33 23.14 -8.44
N ALA A 89 -6.23 22.42 -9.10
CA ALA A 89 -5.84 21.35 -10.02
C ALA A 89 -5.15 21.88 -11.30
N ASP A 90 -4.01 21.29 -11.67
CA ASP A 90 -3.39 21.46 -12.99
C ASP A 90 -4.15 20.69 -14.07
N TRP A 91 -4.60 19.49 -13.69
CA TRP A 91 -5.39 18.59 -14.52
C TRP A 91 -6.74 18.28 -13.88
N VAL A 92 -7.80 18.24 -14.70
CA VAL A 92 -9.07 17.65 -14.29
C VAL A 92 -9.34 16.36 -15.07
N GLY A 93 -9.67 15.31 -14.33
CA GLY A 93 -10.04 14.01 -14.86
C GLY A 93 -11.56 13.85 -14.91
N ILE A 94 -12.15 14.05 -16.08
CA ILE A 94 -13.59 13.88 -16.32
C ILE A 94 -13.86 12.48 -16.85
N TRP A 95 -14.91 11.80 -16.41
CA TRP A 95 -15.24 10.45 -16.86
C TRP A 95 -16.72 10.28 -17.19
N ALA A 96 -17.00 9.32 -18.07
CA ALA A 96 -18.34 8.82 -18.36
C ALA A 96 -18.29 7.43 -19.01
N SER A 97 -19.42 6.71 -18.95
CA SER A 97 -19.65 5.45 -19.65
C SER A 97 -20.99 5.47 -20.38
N ILE A 98 -21.08 4.82 -21.55
CA ILE A 98 -22.34 4.75 -22.32
C ILE A 98 -22.73 3.34 -22.76
N ASN A 99 -22.04 2.30 -22.24
CA ASN A 99 -22.43 0.93 -22.51
C ASN A 99 -23.81 0.60 -21.90
N PRO A 100 -24.51 -0.44 -22.39
CA PRO A 100 -25.86 -0.75 -21.94
C PRO A 100 -25.99 -0.92 -20.42
N ILE A 101 -25.00 -1.53 -19.77
CA ILE A 101 -24.99 -1.74 -18.32
C ILE A 101 -24.94 -0.40 -17.59
N SER A 102 -24.05 0.50 -18.02
CA SER A 102 -23.87 1.80 -17.41
C SER A 102 -25.08 2.71 -17.58
N LEU A 103 -25.69 2.72 -18.78
CA LEU A 103 -26.92 3.47 -19.02
C LEU A 103 -28.09 2.98 -18.15
N GLN A 104 -28.22 1.66 -17.97
CA GLN A 104 -29.26 1.07 -17.14
C GLN A 104 -29.07 1.36 -15.64
N THR A 105 -27.82 1.38 -15.16
CA THR A 105 -27.49 1.39 -13.74
C THR A 105 -27.12 2.77 -13.19
N LYS A 106 -26.41 3.61 -13.95
CA LYS A 106 -25.87 4.91 -13.49
C LYS A 106 -26.67 6.10 -14.01
N TYR A 107 -27.26 5.97 -15.19
CA TYR A 107 -27.89 7.07 -15.92
C TYR A 107 -29.39 6.85 -16.11
N THR A 108 -30.07 6.22 -15.15
CA THR A 108 -31.49 5.84 -15.21
C THR A 108 -32.35 6.87 -15.97
N ASN A 109 -32.94 6.45 -17.09
CA ASN A 109 -33.78 7.25 -18.01
C ASN A 109 -33.07 8.38 -18.77
N ARG A 110 -31.75 8.31 -18.99
CA ARG A 110 -31.00 9.26 -19.83
C ARG A 110 -30.51 8.60 -21.13
N SER A 111 -30.58 9.35 -22.22
CA SER A 111 -30.04 8.92 -23.51
C SER A 111 -28.52 9.06 -23.57
N LYS A 112 -27.88 8.37 -24.53
CA LYS A 112 -26.45 8.58 -24.86
C LYS A 112 -26.16 10.07 -25.12
N ASP A 113 -26.99 10.73 -25.93
CA ASP A 113 -26.85 12.16 -26.26
C ASP A 113 -26.89 13.06 -25.02
N TYR A 114 -27.73 12.73 -24.03
CA TYR A 114 -27.75 13.48 -22.77
C TYR A 114 -26.41 13.40 -22.04
N VAL A 115 -25.85 12.20 -21.90
CA VAL A 115 -24.53 11.99 -21.28
C VAL A 115 -23.44 12.74 -22.06
N MET A 116 -23.50 12.69 -23.40
CA MET A 116 -22.54 13.39 -24.25
C MET A 116 -22.57 14.90 -24.12
N ASN A 117 -23.76 15.48 -24.05
CA ASN A 117 -23.90 16.92 -23.85
C ASN A 117 -23.30 17.35 -22.51
N GLN A 118 -23.47 16.55 -21.45
CA GLN A 118 -22.85 16.81 -20.15
C GLN A 118 -21.32 16.73 -20.21
N VAL A 119 -20.78 15.69 -20.86
CA VAL A 119 -19.33 15.53 -21.05
C VAL A 119 -18.75 16.71 -21.81
N LYS A 120 -19.35 17.07 -22.95
CA LYS A 120 -18.90 18.20 -23.78
C LYS A 120 -18.89 19.50 -22.98
N GLN A 121 -19.98 19.81 -22.28
CA GLN A 121 -20.08 21.03 -21.48
C GLN A 121 -19.07 21.07 -20.34
N ALA A 122 -18.78 19.94 -19.68
CA ALA A 122 -17.80 19.88 -18.61
C ALA A 122 -16.37 20.08 -19.13
N ILE A 123 -16.03 19.47 -20.28
CA ILE A 123 -14.72 19.65 -20.92
C ILE A 123 -14.53 21.09 -21.41
N GLU A 124 -15.55 21.68 -22.06
CA GLU A 124 -15.51 23.07 -22.50
C GLU A 124 -15.34 24.03 -21.32
N GLU A 125 -16.00 23.76 -20.19
CA GLU A 125 -15.85 24.54 -18.96
C GLU A 125 -14.43 24.41 -18.38
N ALA A 126 -13.89 23.19 -18.28
CA ALA A 126 -12.53 22.96 -17.80
C ALA A 126 -11.49 23.69 -18.67
N ARG A 127 -11.70 23.66 -19.99
CA ARG A 127 -10.85 24.36 -20.95
C ARG A 127 -10.93 25.87 -20.79
N TYR A 128 -12.13 26.40 -20.56
CA TYR A 128 -12.33 27.83 -20.29
C TYR A 128 -11.61 28.29 -19.02
N LEU A 129 -11.56 27.44 -18.00
CA LEU A 129 -10.83 27.67 -16.75
C LEU A 129 -9.31 27.46 -16.87
N GLY A 130 -8.81 27.00 -18.03
CA GLY A 130 -7.37 26.85 -18.29
C GLY A 130 -6.72 25.58 -17.75
N MET A 131 -7.50 24.61 -17.26
CA MET A 131 -6.96 23.32 -16.81
C MET A 131 -6.62 22.40 -17.99
N LYS A 132 -5.63 21.52 -17.82
CA LYS A 132 -5.42 20.38 -18.71
C LYS A 132 -6.49 19.32 -18.41
N ILE A 133 -6.88 18.56 -19.44
CA ILE A 133 -8.07 17.71 -19.36
C ILE A 133 -7.76 16.28 -19.79
N ARG A 134 -7.98 15.35 -18.88
CA ARG A 134 -8.14 13.93 -19.19
C ARG A 134 -9.63 13.60 -19.29
N PHE A 135 -10.03 12.96 -20.37
CA PHE A 135 -11.34 12.31 -20.45
C PHE A 135 -11.21 10.78 -20.38
N THR A 136 -11.81 10.17 -19.35
CA THR A 136 -11.81 8.72 -19.15
C THR A 136 -13.11 8.10 -19.67
N ILE A 137 -12.95 7.16 -20.59
CA ILE A 137 -14.01 6.26 -21.02
C ILE A 137 -14.06 5.12 -20.00
N GLU A 138 -14.97 5.27 -19.02
CA GLU A 138 -15.18 4.28 -17.98
C GLU A 138 -15.76 2.99 -18.58
N ASP A 139 -15.33 1.84 -18.07
CA ASP A 139 -15.78 0.52 -18.47
C ASP A 139 -15.60 0.28 -19.98
N ALA A 140 -14.47 0.77 -20.51
CA ALA A 140 -14.06 0.58 -21.89
C ALA A 140 -13.97 -0.91 -22.24
N SER A 141 -13.65 -1.77 -21.27
CA SER A 141 -13.55 -3.21 -21.48
C SER A 141 -14.86 -3.93 -21.82
N ARG A 142 -16.00 -3.29 -21.56
CA ARG A 142 -17.33 -3.78 -21.96
C ARG A 142 -18.07 -2.82 -22.88
N THR A 143 -17.36 -1.86 -23.45
CA THR A 143 -17.91 -0.87 -24.38
C THR A 143 -17.44 -1.18 -25.80
N THR A 144 -18.34 -1.09 -26.79
CA THR A 144 -17.95 -1.38 -28.18
C THR A 144 -17.01 -0.30 -28.71
N TRP A 145 -16.20 -0.65 -29.72
CA TRP A 145 -15.27 0.29 -30.32
C TRP A 145 -15.98 1.50 -30.94
N GLU A 146 -17.18 1.33 -31.49
CA GLU A 146 -17.99 2.41 -32.06
C GLU A 146 -18.32 3.46 -30.99
N ASP A 147 -18.77 3.02 -29.81
CA ASP A 147 -19.09 3.89 -28.68
C ASP A 147 -17.81 4.53 -28.08
N ILE A 148 -16.71 3.78 -27.97
CA ILE A 148 -15.39 4.32 -27.54
C ILE A 148 -14.93 5.43 -28.51
N SER A 149 -14.97 5.16 -29.81
CA SER A 149 -14.56 6.11 -30.85
C SER A 149 -15.43 7.37 -30.84
N TYR A 150 -16.73 7.20 -30.65
CA TYR A 150 -17.69 8.30 -30.54
C TYR A 150 -17.43 9.19 -29.32
N LEU A 151 -17.26 8.58 -28.14
CA LEU A 151 -16.91 9.26 -26.90
C LEU A 151 -15.62 10.06 -27.02
N GLY A 152 -14.54 9.39 -27.47
CA GLY A 152 -13.22 10.00 -27.57
C GLY A 152 -13.17 11.15 -28.57
N LYS A 153 -13.88 11.05 -29.71
CA LYS A 153 -13.94 12.13 -30.71
C LYS A 153 -14.62 13.37 -30.15
N ILE A 154 -15.75 13.20 -29.46
CA ILE A 154 -16.47 14.33 -28.84
C ILE A 154 -15.60 14.99 -27.77
N ALA A 155 -14.97 14.19 -26.91
CA ALA A 155 -14.11 14.70 -25.85
C ALA A 155 -12.89 15.46 -26.43
N TYR A 156 -12.21 14.88 -27.41
CA TYR A 156 -11.07 15.53 -28.08
C TYR A 156 -11.48 16.84 -28.75
N GLN A 157 -12.60 16.87 -29.49
CA GLN A 157 -13.11 18.08 -30.13
C GLN A 157 -13.51 19.17 -29.14
N ALA A 158 -14.05 18.79 -27.98
CA ALA A 158 -14.37 19.72 -26.90
C ALA A 158 -13.10 20.32 -26.25
N GLY A 159 -11.97 19.60 -26.33
CA GLY A 159 -10.67 20.09 -25.89
C GLY A 159 -9.94 19.18 -24.90
N ALA A 160 -10.34 17.91 -24.76
CA ALA A 160 -9.58 16.95 -23.98
C ALA A 160 -8.14 16.82 -24.51
N ASN A 161 -7.16 16.97 -23.62
CA ASN A 161 -5.74 16.79 -23.94
C ASN A 161 -5.35 15.31 -24.03
N ARG A 162 -6.13 14.44 -23.38
CA ARG A 162 -5.84 13.03 -23.23
C ARG A 162 -7.13 12.20 -23.17
N ILE A 163 -7.11 11.04 -23.81
CA ILE A 163 -8.18 10.03 -23.70
C ILE A 163 -7.66 8.85 -22.88
N SER A 164 -8.38 8.53 -21.82
CA SER A 164 -8.07 7.41 -20.91
C SER A 164 -9.07 6.27 -21.12
N LEU A 165 -8.59 5.04 -21.21
CA LEU A 165 -9.39 3.83 -21.37
C LEU A 165 -9.34 3.02 -20.08
N ALA A 166 -10.50 2.84 -19.44
CA ALA A 166 -10.56 2.11 -18.17
C ALA A 166 -11.08 0.68 -18.35
N ASP A 167 -10.27 -0.31 -17.98
CA ASP A 167 -10.73 -1.68 -17.69
C ASP A 167 -11.29 -1.72 -16.27
N THR A 168 -12.45 -1.09 -16.08
CA THR A 168 -13.05 -0.83 -14.77
C THR A 168 -13.30 -2.09 -13.94
N VAL A 169 -13.49 -3.24 -14.58
CA VAL A 169 -13.77 -4.52 -13.91
C VAL A 169 -12.64 -5.55 -14.08
N GLY A 170 -11.49 -5.15 -14.62
CA GLY A 170 -10.27 -5.97 -14.67
C GLY A 170 -10.40 -7.25 -15.49
N ILE A 171 -11.13 -7.21 -16.61
CA ILE A 171 -11.44 -8.40 -17.42
C ILE A 171 -10.66 -8.50 -18.73
N TRP A 172 -9.94 -7.45 -19.15
CA TRP A 172 -9.19 -7.53 -20.39
C TRP A 172 -8.08 -8.56 -20.29
N GLU A 173 -7.91 -9.32 -21.35
CA GLU A 173 -6.65 -10.04 -21.62
C GLU A 173 -5.65 -9.12 -22.34
N PRO A 174 -4.34 -9.38 -22.24
CA PRO A 174 -3.31 -8.51 -22.83
C PRO A 174 -3.51 -8.21 -24.33
N ASN A 175 -3.93 -9.21 -25.11
CA ASN A 175 -4.18 -9.04 -26.54
C ASN A 175 -5.40 -8.15 -26.83
N GLU A 176 -6.44 -8.24 -26.01
CA GLU A 176 -7.65 -7.42 -26.13
C GLU A 176 -7.34 -5.97 -25.76
N CYS A 177 -6.63 -5.77 -24.64
CA CYS A 177 -6.14 -4.48 -24.19
C CYS A 177 -5.29 -3.81 -25.28
N ALA A 178 -4.26 -4.51 -25.78
CA ALA A 178 -3.40 -4.00 -26.86
C ALA A 178 -4.21 -3.66 -28.13
N THR A 179 -5.19 -4.48 -28.49
CA THR A 179 -6.01 -4.24 -29.69
C THR A 179 -6.83 -2.96 -29.56
N ILE A 180 -7.50 -2.75 -28.43
CA ILE A 180 -8.32 -1.55 -28.21
C ILE A 180 -7.44 -0.30 -28.06
N VAL A 181 -6.32 -0.39 -27.34
CA VAL A 181 -5.37 0.71 -27.17
C VAL A 181 -4.77 1.11 -28.52
N LYS A 182 -4.34 0.15 -29.35
CA LYS A 182 -3.79 0.44 -30.68
C LYS A 182 -4.79 1.20 -31.55
N LYS A 183 -6.05 0.77 -31.57
CA LYS A 183 -7.11 1.49 -32.29
C LYS A 183 -7.29 2.92 -31.77
N ALA A 184 -7.21 3.13 -30.45
CA ALA A 184 -7.28 4.46 -29.84
C ALA A 184 -6.11 5.36 -30.25
N VAL A 185 -4.88 4.83 -30.20
CA VAL A 185 -3.66 5.54 -30.65
C VAL A 185 -3.75 5.93 -32.13
N GLU A 186 -4.30 5.06 -32.98
CA GLU A 186 -4.48 5.34 -34.42
C GLU A 186 -5.61 6.33 -34.71
N THR A 187 -6.58 6.47 -33.79
CA THR A 187 -7.80 7.26 -34.01
C THR A 187 -7.74 8.65 -33.41
N PHE A 188 -7.12 8.81 -32.24
CA PHE A 188 -7.12 10.08 -31.50
C PHE A 188 -5.73 10.73 -31.56
N PRO A 189 -5.60 11.95 -32.08
CA PRO A 189 -4.34 12.67 -32.15
C PRO A 189 -4.02 13.35 -30.80
N CYS A 190 -3.92 12.55 -29.74
CA CYS A 190 -3.58 12.96 -28.37
C CYS A 190 -2.91 11.80 -27.60
N GLU A 191 -2.52 12.07 -26.36
CA GLU A 191 -2.03 11.01 -25.47
C GLU A 191 -3.13 9.99 -25.17
N ILE A 192 -2.74 8.71 -25.12
CA ILE A 192 -3.59 7.62 -24.68
C ILE A 192 -3.11 7.14 -23.32
N GLU A 193 -4.05 7.12 -22.38
CA GLU A 193 -3.88 6.62 -21.02
C GLU A 193 -4.68 5.33 -20.83
N VAL A 194 -4.20 4.47 -19.95
CA VAL A 194 -4.95 3.28 -19.53
C VAL A 194 -5.05 3.20 -18.02
N HIS A 195 -6.25 2.84 -17.56
CA HIS A 195 -6.56 2.58 -16.17
C HIS A 195 -7.02 1.12 -16.03
N LEU A 196 -6.22 0.28 -15.41
CA LEU A 196 -6.37 -1.17 -15.52
C LEU A 196 -6.55 -1.82 -14.14
N HIS A 197 -7.76 -2.30 -13.84
CA HIS A 197 -8.01 -3.06 -12.62
C HIS A 197 -7.46 -4.48 -12.70
N ASN A 198 -7.25 -5.08 -11.52
CA ASN A 198 -6.52 -6.31 -11.35
C ASN A 198 -7.39 -7.50 -10.92
N ASP A 199 -8.71 -7.47 -11.18
CA ASP A 199 -9.66 -8.50 -10.77
C ASP A 199 -9.27 -9.92 -11.25
N LEU A 200 -8.71 -10.06 -12.45
CA LEU A 200 -8.15 -11.33 -12.98
C LEU A 200 -6.63 -11.49 -12.78
N GLY A 201 -5.98 -10.56 -12.07
CA GLY A 201 -4.52 -10.57 -11.88
C GLY A 201 -3.70 -10.15 -13.10
N LEU A 202 -4.32 -9.48 -14.09
CA LEU A 202 -3.72 -9.15 -15.37
C LEU A 202 -3.33 -7.66 -15.55
N ALA A 203 -3.56 -6.80 -14.55
CA ALA A 203 -3.37 -5.35 -14.70
C ALA A 203 -1.98 -4.95 -15.22
N LEU A 204 -0.92 -5.50 -14.63
CA LEU A 204 0.45 -5.21 -15.06
C LEU A 204 0.77 -5.77 -16.46
N ALA A 205 0.25 -6.95 -16.80
CA ALA A 205 0.43 -7.53 -18.13
C ALA A 205 -0.28 -6.68 -19.19
N ASN A 206 -1.50 -6.22 -18.88
CA ASN A 206 -2.27 -5.29 -19.72
C ASN A 206 -1.56 -3.94 -19.86
N ALA A 207 -0.93 -3.43 -18.79
CA ALA A 207 -0.16 -2.19 -18.85
C ALA A 207 1.01 -2.29 -19.85
N LEU A 208 1.78 -3.39 -19.79
CA LEU A 208 2.86 -3.63 -20.74
C LEU A 208 2.34 -3.77 -22.18
N ALA A 209 1.24 -4.51 -22.36
CA ALA A 209 0.60 -4.67 -23.67
C ALA A 209 0.06 -3.35 -24.23
N ALA A 210 -0.47 -2.47 -23.38
CA ALA A 210 -0.90 -1.12 -23.73
C ALA A 210 0.28 -0.23 -24.14
N ILE A 211 1.41 -0.29 -23.41
CA ILE A 211 2.64 0.43 -23.78
C ILE A 211 3.13 -0.03 -25.17
N ASP A 212 3.18 -1.35 -25.41
CA ASP A 212 3.58 -1.92 -26.70
C ASP A 212 2.62 -1.50 -27.84
N ALA A 213 1.32 -1.37 -27.53
CA ALA A 213 0.30 -0.87 -28.45
C ALA A 213 0.33 0.66 -28.65
N GLY A 214 1.08 1.36 -27.80
CA GLY A 214 1.39 2.77 -27.95
C GLY A 214 0.68 3.73 -26.99
N ALA A 215 0.15 3.24 -25.87
CA ALA A 215 -0.19 4.12 -24.74
C ALA A 215 1.06 4.85 -24.24
N SER A 216 0.89 6.08 -23.77
CA SER A 216 1.98 6.90 -23.20
C SER A 216 1.83 7.14 -21.70
N VAL A 217 0.68 6.82 -21.12
CA VAL A 217 0.38 7.06 -19.71
C VAL A 217 -0.27 5.81 -19.10
N ILE A 218 0.21 5.40 -17.94
CA ILE A 218 -0.33 4.27 -17.19
C ILE A 218 -0.74 4.75 -15.79
N ASP A 219 -1.99 4.49 -15.42
CA ASP A 219 -2.44 4.71 -14.05
C ASP A 219 -1.94 3.58 -13.15
N ALA A 220 -1.37 3.93 -12.00
CA ALA A 220 -0.88 2.98 -11.02
C ALA A 220 -1.06 3.50 -9.60
N THR A 221 -0.98 2.62 -8.61
CA THR A 221 -0.96 3.00 -7.18
C THR A 221 0.15 2.29 -6.44
N LEU A 222 0.60 2.87 -5.33
CA LEU A 222 1.52 2.24 -4.39
C LEU A 222 0.95 0.88 -3.95
N CYS A 223 1.77 -0.17 -4.08
CA CYS A 223 1.40 -1.56 -3.78
C CYS A 223 0.17 -2.09 -4.57
N GLY A 224 -0.29 -1.37 -5.60
CA GLY A 224 -1.45 -1.72 -6.41
C GLY A 224 -2.78 -1.73 -5.65
N ILE A 225 -2.94 -0.86 -4.64
CA ILE A 225 -4.23 -0.71 -3.92
C ILE A 225 -5.29 -0.01 -4.80
N GLY A 226 -6.58 -0.27 -4.54
CA GLY A 226 -7.68 0.39 -5.24
C GLY A 226 -9.01 -0.33 -5.02
N GLU A 227 -10.04 -0.06 -5.80
CA GLU A 227 -11.28 -0.83 -5.72
C GLU A 227 -11.02 -2.34 -5.90
N ARG A 228 -11.67 -3.15 -5.06
CA ARG A 228 -11.64 -4.63 -5.09
C ARG A 228 -10.21 -5.20 -5.01
N ALA A 229 -9.65 -5.64 -6.14
CA ALA A 229 -8.32 -6.22 -6.28
C ALA A 229 -7.25 -5.16 -6.60
N GLY A 230 -7.64 -3.88 -6.68
CA GLY A 230 -6.81 -2.74 -7.00
C GLY A 230 -6.47 -2.62 -8.48
N ILE A 231 -5.42 -1.85 -8.78
CA ILE A 231 -4.97 -1.55 -10.14
C ILE A 231 -3.49 -1.92 -10.33
N VAL A 232 -2.84 -1.39 -11.36
CA VAL A 232 -1.41 -1.62 -11.63
C VAL A 232 -0.56 -1.19 -10.42
N ASP A 233 0.35 -2.07 -10.00
CA ASP A 233 1.29 -1.81 -8.91
C ASP A 233 2.42 -0.87 -9.38
N LEU A 234 2.41 0.36 -8.88
CA LEU A 234 3.35 1.41 -9.26
C LEU A 234 4.80 1.00 -9.04
N LEU A 235 5.10 0.36 -7.91
CA LEU A 235 6.47 -0.01 -7.53
C LEU A 235 6.99 -1.09 -8.47
N ASN A 236 6.13 -2.05 -8.84
CA ASN A 236 6.48 -3.09 -9.80
C ASN A 236 6.65 -2.54 -11.23
N LEU A 237 5.73 -1.68 -11.68
CA LEU A 237 5.82 -1.01 -12.97
C LEU A 237 7.10 -0.17 -13.08
N SER A 238 7.47 0.56 -12.03
CA SER A 238 8.66 1.43 -12.02
C SER A 238 9.97 0.65 -12.18
N VAL A 239 10.09 -0.54 -11.56
CA VAL A 239 11.25 -1.43 -11.77
C VAL A 239 11.31 -1.89 -13.24
N LEU A 240 10.18 -2.29 -13.81
CA LEU A 240 10.11 -2.73 -15.20
C LEU A 240 10.46 -1.60 -16.19
N LEU A 241 9.94 -0.40 -15.96
CA LEU A 241 10.24 0.78 -16.78
C LEU A 241 11.72 1.16 -16.66
N SER A 242 12.31 1.07 -15.48
CA SER A 242 13.74 1.30 -15.28
C SER A 242 14.60 0.31 -16.07
N GLN A 243 14.25 -0.97 -16.04
CA GLN A 243 15.03 -2.02 -16.70
C GLN A 243 14.84 -2.08 -18.22
N LYS A 244 13.60 -1.87 -18.70
CA LYS A 244 13.24 -2.07 -20.12
C LYS A 244 13.23 -0.78 -20.94
N TYR A 245 12.95 0.35 -20.30
CA TYR A 245 12.75 1.64 -20.95
C TYR A 245 13.77 2.70 -20.52
N ASN A 246 14.75 2.34 -19.67
CA ASN A 246 15.78 3.24 -19.13
C ASN A 246 15.20 4.49 -18.45
N GLN A 247 14.00 4.41 -17.89
CA GLN A 247 13.43 5.50 -17.10
C GLN A 247 14.04 5.52 -15.70
N HIS A 248 14.17 6.71 -15.12
CA HIS A 248 14.87 6.90 -13.86
C HIS A 248 13.89 7.12 -12.71
N PHE A 249 13.91 6.22 -11.73
CA PHE A 249 13.18 6.32 -10.46
C PHE A 249 14.13 6.06 -9.28
N GLN A 250 13.82 6.60 -8.11
CA GLN A 250 14.58 6.32 -6.88
C GLN A 250 14.17 4.95 -6.29
N LEU A 251 14.46 3.87 -7.02
CA LEU A 251 14.04 2.51 -6.68
C LEU A 251 14.43 2.05 -5.27
N LYS A 252 15.48 2.63 -4.68
CA LYS A 252 15.89 2.33 -3.29
C LYS A 252 14.88 2.77 -2.23
N MET A 253 13.95 3.67 -2.56
CA MET A 253 12.87 4.12 -1.66
C MET A 253 11.69 3.14 -1.59
N ILE A 254 11.65 2.10 -2.43
CA ILE A 254 10.57 1.10 -2.46
C ILE A 254 10.20 0.56 -1.07
N PRO A 255 11.15 0.17 -0.19
CA PRO A 255 10.82 -0.32 1.15
C PRO A 255 10.14 0.74 2.02
N GLU A 256 10.62 1.98 1.97
CA GLU A 256 10.09 3.10 2.76
C GLU A 256 8.68 3.49 2.31
N LEU A 257 8.46 3.65 1.00
CA LEU A 257 7.13 3.88 0.42
C LEU A 257 6.13 2.78 0.80
N THR A 258 6.57 1.52 0.73
CA THR A 258 5.76 0.37 1.14
C THR A 258 5.38 0.50 2.61
N GLN A 259 6.35 0.77 3.49
CA GLN A 259 6.11 0.90 4.92
C GLN A 259 5.18 2.07 5.25
N SER A 260 5.40 3.25 4.64
CA SER A 260 4.55 4.43 4.83
C SER A 260 3.11 4.15 4.43
N LEU A 261 2.87 3.48 3.29
CA LEU A 261 1.53 3.07 2.90
C LEU A 261 0.90 2.13 3.93
N GLN A 262 1.65 1.12 4.40
CA GLN A 262 1.14 0.18 5.41
C GLN A 262 0.78 0.88 6.74
N LEU A 263 1.57 1.87 7.16
CA LEU A 263 1.29 2.68 8.36
C LEU A 263 0.04 3.54 8.18
N ALA A 264 -0.09 4.20 7.04
CA ALA A 264 -1.21 5.10 6.75
C ALA A 264 -2.55 4.35 6.55
N THR A 265 -2.51 3.12 6.06
CA THR A 265 -3.71 2.37 5.65
C THR A 265 -4.04 1.14 6.49
N GLY A 266 -3.05 0.60 7.22
CA GLY A 266 -3.15 -0.71 7.86
C GLY A 266 -3.11 -1.89 6.87
N CYS A 267 -2.94 -1.66 5.56
CA CYS A 267 -2.86 -2.73 4.57
C CYS A 267 -1.63 -3.63 4.82
N LYS A 268 -1.79 -4.93 4.54
CA LYS A 268 -0.71 -5.92 4.66
C LYS A 268 -0.28 -6.39 3.27
N VAL A 269 1.02 -6.35 3.04
CA VAL A 269 1.62 -6.84 1.80
C VAL A 269 1.88 -8.34 1.91
N ASP A 270 1.45 -9.10 0.90
CA ASP A 270 1.74 -10.53 0.81
C ASP A 270 3.25 -10.79 0.82
N HIS A 271 3.67 -11.81 1.54
CA HIS A 271 5.10 -12.14 1.64
C HIS A 271 5.74 -12.48 0.29
N TRP A 272 4.96 -12.90 -0.69
CA TRP A 272 5.40 -13.27 -2.04
C TRP A 272 5.01 -12.24 -3.11
N ARG A 273 4.47 -11.07 -2.72
CA ARG A 273 4.13 -10.00 -3.67
C ARG A 273 5.39 -9.62 -4.48
N PRO A 274 5.33 -9.53 -5.82
CA PRO A 274 6.47 -9.14 -6.63
C PRO A 274 7.09 -7.82 -6.16
N ILE A 275 8.41 -7.69 -6.23
CA ILE A 275 9.22 -6.51 -5.84
C ILE A 275 9.20 -6.16 -4.33
N ILE A 276 8.03 -6.12 -3.69
CA ILE A 276 7.86 -5.64 -2.31
C ILE A 276 7.70 -6.76 -1.26
N GLY A 277 7.33 -7.97 -1.66
CA GLY A 277 7.10 -9.08 -0.74
C GLY A 277 8.36 -9.53 -0.02
N LYS A 278 8.27 -9.77 1.29
CA LYS A 278 9.45 -10.06 2.13
C LYS A 278 10.26 -11.31 1.72
N ASN A 279 9.68 -12.24 0.95
CA ASN A 279 10.29 -13.52 0.57
C ASN A 279 10.88 -13.56 -0.85
N ILE A 280 10.67 -12.54 -1.69
CA ILE A 280 11.01 -12.67 -3.12
C ILE A 280 12.52 -12.80 -3.41
N PHE A 281 13.38 -12.37 -2.48
CA PHE A 281 14.85 -12.55 -2.54
C PHE A 281 15.36 -13.54 -1.50
N THR A 282 14.49 -14.44 -1.03
CA THR A 282 14.85 -15.47 -0.05
C THR A 282 15.04 -16.81 -0.76
N HIS A 283 16.29 -17.28 -0.80
CA HIS A 283 16.65 -18.56 -1.41
C HIS A 283 16.68 -19.66 -0.34
N THR A 284 15.85 -20.70 -0.54
CA THR A 284 15.66 -21.78 0.45
C THR A 284 16.07 -23.16 -0.07
N ALA A 285 15.86 -23.44 -1.36
CA ALA A 285 16.18 -24.74 -1.93
C ALA A 285 17.71 -24.97 -1.95
N PRO A 286 18.23 -26.11 -1.46
CA PRO A 286 19.68 -26.34 -1.35
C PRO A 286 20.45 -26.13 -2.66
N TYR A 287 19.85 -26.51 -3.79
CA TYR A 287 20.43 -26.30 -5.11
C TYR A 287 20.47 -24.81 -5.50
N HIS A 288 19.41 -24.05 -5.21
CA HIS A 288 19.37 -22.61 -5.45
C HIS A 288 20.39 -21.88 -4.57
N VAL A 289 20.47 -22.24 -3.29
CA VAL A 289 21.47 -21.69 -2.36
C VAL A 289 22.88 -21.96 -2.86
N LYS A 290 23.17 -23.19 -3.31
CA LYS A 290 24.46 -23.52 -3.94
C LYS A 290 24.71 -22.62 -5.14
N ALA A 291 23.78 -22.52 -6.08
CA ALA A 291 23.96 -21.72 -7.29
C ALA A 291 24.16 -20.23 -7.00
N VAL A 292 23.31 -19.62 -6.16
CA VAL A 292 23.39 -18.21 -5.77
C VAL A 292 24.69 -17.88 -5.04
N ASN A 293 25.22 -18.83 -4.25
CA ASN A 293 26.54 -18.67 -3.62
C ASN A 293 27.70 -18.64 -4.62
N HIS A 294 27.55 -19.24 -5.80
CA HIS A 294 28.57 -19.18 -6.86
C HIS A 294 28.34 -17.98 -7.79
N ASN A 295 27.09 -17.72 -8.18
CA ASN A 295 26.70 -16.62 -9.03
C ASN A 295 25.25 -16.20 -8.72
N VAL A 296 25.08 -14.99 -8.19
CA VAL A 296 23.76 -14.44 -7.82
C VAL A 296 22.81 -14.35 -9.01
N LEU A 297 23.32 -14.13 -10.22
CA LEU A 297 22.52 -14.06 -11.45
C LEU A 297 21.83 -15.37 -11.83
N ALA A 298 22.21 -16.50 -11.21
CA ALA A 298 21.58 -17.78 -11.46
C ALA A 298 20.08 -17.80 -11.11
N TYR A 299 19.66 -17.00 -10.11
CA TYR A 299 18.27 -16.97 -9.63
C TYR A 299 17.75 -15.56 -9.30
N GLU A 300 18.51 -14.50 -9.58
CA GLU A 300 18.12 -13.11 -9.29
C GLU A 300 18.04 -12.27 -10.58
N GLY A 301 16.85 -12.26 -11.21
CA GLY A 301 16.56 -11.45 -12.39
C GLY A 301 16.47 -9.94 -12.09
N VAL A 302 16.23 -9.58 -10.83
CA VAL A 302 16.37 -8.22 -10.29
C VAL A 302 17.32 -8.34 -9.10
N GLN A 303 18.37 -7.53 -9.07
CA GLN A 303 19.28 -7.49 -7.93
C GLN A 303 18.61 -6.75 -6.76
N PRO A 304 18.53 -7.33 -5.55
CA PRO A 304 17.78 -6.74 -4.44
C PRO A 304 18.28 -5.34 -4.04
N GLU A 305 19.59 -5.09 -4.13
CA GLU A 305 20.21 -3.82 -3.72
C GLU A 305 19.79 -2.64 -4.63
N MET A 306 19.38 -2.94 -5.87
CA MET A 306 18.86 -1.96 -6.83
C MET A 306 17.57 -1.31 -6.32
N ILE A 307 16.78 -2.06 -5.56
CA ILE A 307 15.46 -1.66 -5.06
C ILE A 307 15.44 -1.49 -3.54
N GLY A 308 16.62 -1.25 -2.94
CA GLY A 308 16.74 -0.98 -1.49
C GLY A 308 16.55 -2.22 -0.60
N ARG A 309 16.73 -3.43 -1.16
CA ARG A 309 16.50 -4.69 -0.46
C ARG A 309 17.77 -5.51 -0.33
N VAL A 310 17.68 -6.58 0.46
CA VAL A 310 18.80 -7.51 0.69
C VAL A 310 18.38 -8.95 0.40
N ARG A 311 19.30 -9.70 -0.21
CA ARG A 311 19.18 -11.15 -0.38
C ARG A 311 19.19 -11.86 0.97
N LYS A 312 18.39 -12.92 1.10
CA LYS A 312 18.40 -13.81 2.26
C LYS A 312 18.66 -15.25 1.83
N ILE A 313 19.53 -15.96 2.54
CA ILE A 313 19.76 -17.39 2.36
C ILE A 313 19.23 -18.11 3.60
N GLN A 314 18.28 -19.03 3.39
CA GLN A 314 17.67 -19.77 4.49
C GLN A 314 17.79 -21.27 4.24
N GLN A 315 18.80 -21.89 4.86
CA GLN A 315 19.11 -23.31 4.68
C GLN A 315 18.28 -24.27 5.55
N LYS A 316 17.62 -23.76 6.61
CA LYS A 316 16.85 -24.61 7.52
C LYS A 316 15.44 -24.84 6.99
N ARG A 317 15.14 -26.10 6.64
CA ARG A 317 13.78 -26.55 6.34
C ARG A 317 12.95 -26.53 7.63
N VAL A 318 11.74 -25.99 7.56
CA VAL A 318 10.79 -26.09 8.68
C VAL A 318 10.31 -27.54 8.76
N GLU A 319 10.69 -28.25 9.81
CA GLU A 319 10.18 -29.59 10.09
C GLU A 319 8.70 -29.54 10.47
N ARG A 320 7.90 -30.42 9.88
CA ARG A 320 6.48 -30.60 10.23
C ARG A 320 6.36 -31.72 11.26
N LYS A 321 5.98 -31.39 12.50
CA LYS A 321 5.86 -32.37 13.59
C LYS A 321 4.49 -33.06 13.62
N GLY A 322 3.41 -32.42 13.14
CA GLY A 322 2.07 -33.02 13.11
C GLY A 322 1.10 -32.40 12.09
N PRO A 323 -0.12 -32.96 11.97
CA PRO A 323 -1.16 -32.43 11.09
C PRO A 323 -1.74 -31.12 11.65
N ARG A 324 -1.49 -29.99 10.98
CA ARG A 324 -2.03 -28.67 11.39
C ARG A 324 -3.53 -28.48 11.12
N LEU A 325 -4.10 -29.27 10.21
CA LEU A 325 -5.52 -29.17 9.82
C LEU A 325 -6.48 -29.85 10.80
N SER A 326 -5.98 -30.52 11.85
CA SER A 326 -6.85 -31.13 12.84
C SER A 326 -7.68 -30.04 13.55
N LYS A 327 -9.01 -30.18 13.53
CA LYS A 327 -9.94 -29.27 14.23
C LYS A 327 -10.06 -29.56 15.73
N ASN A 328 -9.34 -30.55 16.24
CA ASN A 328 -9.37 -30.91 17.66
C ASN A 328 -8.87 -29.74 18.53
N LEU A 329 -9.53 -29.57 19.69
CA LEU A 329 -9.08 -28.65 20.73
C LEU A 329 -7.67 -29.09 21.21
N ARG A 330 -6.75 -28.13 21.29
CA ARG A 330 -5.40 -28.33 21.84
C ARG A 330 -5.26 -27.42 23.05
N VAL A 331 -5.06 -28.01 24.22
CA VAL A 331 -4.77 -27.26 25.46
C VAL A 331 -3.33 -27.54 25.83
N SER A 332 -2.52 -26.49 25.86
CA SER A 332 -1.10 -26.56 26.17
C SER A 332 -0.81 -25.79 27.45
N LYS A 333 0.25 -26.18 28.16
CA LYS A 333 0.64 -25.52 29.41
C LYS A 333 1.68 -24.42 29.12
N PRO A 334 1.45 -23.18 29.59
CA PRO A 334 2.49 -22.15 29.63
C PRO A 334 3.71 -22.63 30.39
N PHE A 335 4.88 -22.07 30.07
CA PHE A 335 6.14 -22.42 30.72
C PHE A 335 7.04 -21.19 30.89
N VAL A 336 7.91 -21.23 31.90
CA VAL A 336 8.89 -20.18 32.17
C VAL A 336 10.04 -20.25 31.17
N LYS A 337 10.54 -19.10 30.73
CA LYS A 337 11.67 -18.97 29.80
C LYS A 337 12.72 -18.00 30.34
N GLY A 338 14.00 -18.34 30.17
CA GLY A 338 15.12 -17.49 30.58
C GLY A 338 15.34 -16.29 29.65
N ALA A 339 15.95 -15.21 30.14
CA ALA A 339 16.28 -14.03 29.33
C ALA A 339 17.25 -14.36 28.19
N SER A 340 18.19 -15.27 28.41
CA SER A 340 19.19 -15.72 27.43
C SER A 340 18.60 -16.32 26.14
N GLU A 341 17.34 -16.74 26.17
CA GLU A 341 16.66 -17.28 24.99
C GLU A 341 15.92 -16.22 24.16
N LEU A 342 15.91 -14.96 24.61
CA LEU A 342 15.27 -13.82 23.94
C LEU A 342 16.34 -12.77 23.61
N LEU A 343 16.57 -12.54 22.32
CA LEU A 343 17.50 -11.48 21.90
C LEU A 343 17.01 -10.13 22.43
N TYR A 344 17.95 -9.27 22.81
CA TYR A 344 17.72 -7.97 23.44
C TYR A 344 17.12 -8.02 24.85
N HIS A 345 16.95 -9.18 25.47
CA HIS A 345 16.51 -9.29 26.87
C HIS A 345 17.68 -9.63 27.78
N ARG A 346 17.69 -9.04 28.97
CA ARG A 346 18.60 -9.35 30.07
C ARG A 346 17.81 -9.83 31.27
N ASP A 347 18.50 -10.46 32.22
CA ASP A 347 17.89 -10.78 33.50
C ASP A 347 17.38 -9.51 34.19
N GLY A 348 16.28 -9.63 34.90
CA GLY A 348 15.60 -8.51 35.50
C GLY A 348 14.32 -8.93 36.21
N PRO A 349 13.53 -7.99 36.75
CA PRO A 349 12.42 -8.26 37.66
C PRO A 349 11.30 -9.09 37.03
N GLY A 350 10.70 -9.96 37.83
CA GLY A 350 9.56 -10.78 37.42
C GLY A 350 9.90 -12.00 36.56
N GLU A 351 9.01 -12.98 36.59
CA GLU A 351 9.13 -14.21 35.82
C GLU A 351 8.51 -14.06 34.43
N ARG A 352 9.15 -14.65 33.42
CA ARG A 352 8.69 -14.59 32.02
C ARG A 352 8.05 -15.92 31.62
N TRP A 353 6.74 -15.89 31.41
CA TRP A 353 5.92 -17.01 30.99
C TRP A 353 5.58 -16.91 29.52
N VAL A 354 5.92 -17.94 28.74
CA VAL A 354 5.44 -18.08 27.37
C VAL A 354 4.02 -18.59 27.44
N GLN A 355 3.05 -17.72 27.15
CA GLN A 355 1.63 -18.05 27.16
C GLN A 355 1.20 -18.74 25.86
N MET A 356 1.71 -18.27 24.73
CA MET A 356 1.40 -18.85 23.42
C MET A 356 2.55 -18.66 22.44
N ASP A 357 3.01 -19.74 21.81
CA ASP A 357 3.87 -19.71 20.61
C ASP A 357 3.82 -21.06 19.89
N TYR A 358 4.66 -21.26 18.87
CA TYR A 358 4.72 -22.52 18.13
C TYR A 358 5.08 -23.76 18.97
N ARG A 359 5.63 -23.60 20.19
CA ARG A 359 5.98 -24.68 21.12
C ARG A 359 4.79 -25.06 21.99
N THR A 360 3.91 -24.11 22.30
CA THR A 360 2.63 -24.42 22.94
C THR A 360 1.65 -24.99 21.91
N ASP A 361 1.47 -24.36 20.75
CA ASP A 361 0.70 -24.91 19.64
C ASP A 361 1.41 -24.59 18.32
N GLU A 362 1.83 -25.61 17.57
CA GLU A 362 2.51 -25.45 16.27
C GLU A 362 1.72 -24.65 15.22
N ARG A 363 0.42 -24.43 15.45
CA ARG A 363 -0.46 -23.62 14.60
C ARG A 363 -0.43 -22.13 14.96
N ALA A 364 0.08 -21.76 16.13
CA ALA A 364 0.14 -20.37 16.57
C ALA A 364 0.87 -19.51 15.56
N SER A 365 0.24 -18.42 15.13
CA SER A 365 0.78 -17.43 14.20
C SER A 365 1.36 -16.20 14.91
N PHE A 366 1.23 -16.15 16.24
CA PHE A 366 1.64 -15.05 17.09
C PHE A 366 2.34 -15.60 18.34
N TYR A 367 3.07 -14.73 19.01
CA TYR A 367 3.85 -15.00 20.20
C TYR A 367 3.30 -14.15 21.34
N VAL A 368 3.01 -14.77 22.48
CA VAL A 368 2.58 -14.09 23.70
C VAL A 368 3.50 -14.48 24.84
N ILE A 369 4.16 -13.48 25.40
CA ILE A 369 4.88 -13.61 26.66
C ILE A 369 4.22 -12.75 27.71
N GLN A 370 4.15 -13.29 28.91
CA GLN A 370 3.62 -12.61 30.07
C GLN A 370 4.71 -12.54 31.13
N ARG A 371 5.02 -11.34 31.61
CA ARG A 371 5.98 -11.09 32.67
C ARG A 371 5.21 -10.74 33.94
N ILE A 372 5.40 -11.54 35.00
CA ILE A 372 4.66 -11.40 36.26
C ILE A 372 5.59 -10.82 37.32
N PHE A 373 5.17 -9.73 37.96
CA PHE A 373 5.88 -9.01 39.01
C PHE A 373 5.18 -9.22 40.35
N CYS A 374 5.83 -9.93 41.28
CA CYS A 374 5.20 -10.40 42.52
C CYS A 374 5.70 -9.72 43.82
N ASN A 375 6.84 -9.02 43.82
CA ASN A 375 7.49 -8.54 45.05
C ASN A 375 7.83 -7.03 45.03
N GLN A 376 7.75 -6.38 46.20
CA GLN A 376 7.97 -4.94 46.43
C GLN A 376 9.44 -4.48 46.52
N HIS A 377 10.43 -5.36 46.45
CA HIS A 377 11.84 -4.96 46.53
C HIS A 377 12.68 -5.63 45.43
N MET A 378 13.00 -4.84 44.41
CA MET A 378 14.18 -5.07 43.55
C MET A 378 14.99 -3.77 43.62
N ASP A 379 15.57 -3.54 44.80
CA ASP A 379 16.56 -2.49 44.99
C ASP A 379 17.84 -2.87 44.25
N GLU A 380 18.44 -1.84 43.66
CA GLU A 380 19.81 -1.74 43.16
C GLU A 380 20.10 -2.24 41.73
N ASN A 381 20.25 -1.24 40.86
CA ASN A 381 20.93 -1.24 39.56
C ASN A 381 20.38 -2.19 38.48
N LEU A 382 19.34 -1.72 37.80
CA LEU A 382 18.89 -2.28 36.54
C LEU A 382 19.22 -1.31 35.40
N GLU A 383 20.39 -1.50 34.78
CA GLU A 383 20.52 -1.23 33.35
C GLU A 383 19.30 -1.84 32.63
N GLY A 384 18.82 -1.21 31.55
CA GLY A 384 17.61 -1.65 30.85
C GLY A 384 17.60 -3.16 30.63
N HIS A 385 16.55 -3.85 31.11
CA HIS A 385 16.43 -5.31 30.97
C HIS A 385 15.86 -5.74 29.62
N VAL A 386 15.47 -4.76 28.80
CA VAL A 386 15.20 -4.92 27.38
C VAL A 386 15.91 -3.81 26.62
N ASP A 387 16.78 -4.20 25.70
CA ASP A 387 17.49 -3.30 24.81
C ASP A 387 16.58 -2.79 23.70
N TYR A 388 16.97 -1.69 23.09
CA TYR A 388 16.24 -1.07 22.00
C TYR A 388 16.23 -1.99 20.77
N HIS A 389 15.05 -2.34 20.28
CA HIS A 389 14.89 -3.26 19.15
C HIS A 389 13.59 -2.94 18.38
N ALA A 390 13.44 -3.52 17.19
CA ALA A 390 12.22 -3.41 16.39
C ALA A 390 11.78 -4.79 15.88
N HIS A 391 10.51 -4.90 15.51
CA HIS A 391 9.94 -6.09 14.91
C HIS A 391 9.54 -5.84 13.44
N HIS A 392 9.58 -6.85 12.57
CA HIS A 392 9.04 -6.78 11.20
C HIS A 392 7.54 -7.07 11.11
N CYS A 393 6.87 -7.05 12.26
CA CYS A 393 5.43 -7.20 12.41
C CYS A 393 4.98 -6.31 13.57
N ASP A 394 3.68 -6.00 13.60
CA ASP A 394 3.12 -5.25 14.72
C ASP A 394 3.21 -6.07 16.02
N SER A 395 3.31 -5.34 17.12
CA SER A 395 3.23 -5.89 18.47
C SER A 395 2.42 -4.98 19.38
N ALA A 396 2.03 -5.51 20.54
CA ALA A 396 1.31 -4.75 21.55
C ALA A 396 1.81 -5.11 22.94
N PHE A 397 1.91 -4.09 23.78
CA PHE A 397 2.18 -4.21 25.20
C PHE A 397 0.87 -3.98 25.97
N VAL A 398 0.57 -4.85 26.91
CA VAL A 398 -0.60 -4.74 27.80
C VAL A 398 -0.11 -4.83 29.24
N PHE A 399 -0.44 -3.81 30.04
CA PHE A 399 -0.04 -3.68 31.42
C PHE A 399 -1.26 -3.81 32.31
N TRP A 400 -1.22 -4.71 33.28
CA TRP A 400 -2.32 -4.99 34.20
C TRP A 400 -1.80 -5.22 35.61
N GLY A 401 -2.14 -4.35 36.54
CA GLY A 401 -1.76 -4.46 37.94
C GLY A 401 -2.68 -5.40 38.71
N ASN A 402 -2.26 -5.82 39.91
CA ASN A 402 -3.00 -6.81 40.71
C ASN A 402 -4.18 -6.23 41.50
N ASN A 403 -4.39 -4.91 41.47
CA ASN A 403 -5.60 -4.34 42.06
C ASN A 403 -6.83 -4.75 41.24
N ILE A 404 -8.00 -4.71 41.88
CA ILE A 404 -9.28 -5.14 41.28
C ILE A 404 -9.60 -4.35 40.00
N ASP A 405 -9.19 -3.08 39.96
CA ASP A 405 -9.35 -2.17 38.82
C ASP A 405 -8.24 -2.28 37.77
N GLY A 406 -7.28 -3.20 37.95
CA GLY A 406 -6.12 -3.37 37.07
C GLY A 406 -4.99 -2.37 37.34
N THR A 407 -5.06 -1.56 38.40
CA THR A 407 -3.96 -0.67 38.80
C THR A 407 -2.89 -1.39 39.61
N GLY A 408 -1.73 -0.75 39.77
CA GLY A 408 -0.67 -1.23 40.65
C GLY A 408 0.61 -1.69 39.97
N LEU A 409 0.74 -1.55 38.64
CA LEU A 409 1.99 -1.76 37.91
C LEU A 409 2.42 -0.46 37.22
N ILE A 410 3.69 -0.07 37.39
CA ILE A 410 4.27 1.12 36.74
C ILE A 410 5.46 0.69 35.88
N CYS A 411 5.41 1.06 34.62
CA CYS A 411 6.45 0.78 33.63
C CYS A 411 6.83 2.07 32.88
N LYS A 412 7.94 2.04 32.18
CA LYS A 412 8.39 3.08 31.25
C LYS A 412 8.49 2.45 29.87
N VAL A 413 7.92 3.08 28.86
CA VAL A 413 7.99 2.63 27.46
C VAL A 413 8.63 3.72 26.64
N GLU A 414 9.48 3.32 25.69
CA GLU A 414 10.10 4.23 24.73
C GLU A 414 9.87 3.71 23.31
N ILE A 415 9.41 4.56 22.40
CA ILE A 415 9.15 4.26 20.98
C ILE A 415 9.69 5.41 20.14
N GLU A 416 10.56 5.13 19.16
CA GLU A 416 11.20 6.15 18.30
C GLU A 416 11.74 7.37 19.07
N GLY A 417 12.31 7.15 20.26
CA GLY A 417 12.83 8.18 21.15
C GLY A 417 11.80 8.91 22.03
N ASP A 418 10.49 8.75 21.79
CA ASP A 418 9.45 9.25 22.70
C ASP A 418 9.33 8.34 23.93
N VAL A 419 9.27 8.93 25.11
CA VAL A 419 9.40 8.24 26.39
C VAL A 419 8.22 8.57 27.28
N GLN A 420 7.49 7.53 27.70
CA GLN A 420 6.32 7.69 28.56
C GLN A 420 6.36 6.75 29.76
N THR A 421 5.94 7.26 30.93
CA THR A 421 5.64 6.44 32.10
C THR A 421 4.19 5.96 31.99
N ILE A 422 4.01 4.65 32.14
CA ILE A 422 2.75 3.95 31.97
C ILE A 422 2.31 3.40 33.33
N GLU A 423 1.13 3.80 33.77
CA GLU A 423 0.44 3.24 34.93
C GLU A 423 -0.65 2.28 34.44
N SER A 424 -0.69 1.06 34.98
CA SER A 424 -1.73 0.10 34.62
C SER A 424 -3.11 0.52 35.16
N PRO A 425 -4.23 0.12 34.52
CA PRO A 425 -4.30 -0.66 33.28
C PRO A 425 -3.98 0.20 32.06
N ALA A 426 -3.14 -0.32 31.17
CA ALA A 426 -2.73 0.40 29.96
C ALA A 426 -2.35 -0.53 28.82
N SER A 427 -2.39 -0.03 27.60
CA SER A 427 -1.88 -0.73 26.43
C SER A 427 -1.10 0.21 25.53
N VAL A 428 -0.13 -0.34 24.80
CA VAL A 428 0.70 0.39 23.84
C VAL A 428 0.81 -0.44 22.58
N PHE A 429 0.39 0.14 21.45
CA PHE A 429 0.58 -0.45 20.13
C PHE A 429 1.96 -0.07 19.59
N ILE A 430 2.66 -1.05 19.04
CA ILE A 430 3.99 -0.89 18.46
C ILE A 430 3.88 -1.27 16.97
N PRO A 431 3.90 -0.29 16.06
CA PRO A 431 3.88 -0.56 14.63
C PRO A 431 5.13 -1.34 14.18
N SER A 432 4.97 -2.19 13.17
CA SER A 432 6.10 -2.85 12.50
C SER A 432 7.18 -1.83 12.07
N GLY A 433 8.44 -2.14 12.39
CA GLY A 433 9.61 -1.33 12.07
C GLY A 433 10.00 -0.31 13.14
N PHE A 434 9.11 0.00 14.08
CA PHE A 434 9.38 1.00 15.11
C PHE A 434 10.26 0.41 16.21
N LYS A 435 11.37 1.08 16.48
CA LYS A 435 12.26 0.76 17.58
C LYS A 435 11.63 1.14 18.89
N HIS A 436 11.72 0.22 19.83
CA HIS A 436 11.09 0.36 21.12
C HIS A 436 11.85 -0.40 22.21
N LYS A 437 11.58 -0.03 23.45
CA LYS A 437 11.97 -0.79 24.66
C LYS A 437 10.99 -0.50 25.78
N TYR A 438 11.05 -1.30 26.83
CA TYR A 438 10.31 -1.04 28.06
C TYR A 438 11.17 -1.32 29.30
N LYS A 439 10.79 -0.70 30.41
CA LYS A 439 11.44 -0.87 31.71
C LYS A 439 10.39 -0.85 32.81
N TYR A 440 10.28 -1.94 33.55
CA TYR A 440 9.62 -1.97 34.86
C TYR A 440 10.20 -0.90 35.80
N LEU A 441 9.32 -0.15 36.47
CA LEU A 441 9.69 0.84 37.49
C LEU A 441 9.31 0.37 38.89
N SER A 442 8.05 0.00 39.11
CA SER A 442 7.55 -0.41 40.43
C SER A 442 6.19 -1.13 40.34
N GLY A 443 5.76 -1.71 41.46
CA GLY A 443 4.42 -2.28 41.60
C GLY A 443 4.33 -3.80 41.42
N VAL A 444 3.10 -4.32 41.44
CA VAL A 444 2.80 -5.74 41.29
C VAL A 444 1.72 -5.91 40.22
N GLY A 445 1.94 -6.88 39.34
CA GLY A 445 1.11 -7.01 38.17
C GLY A 445 1.75 -7.81 37.07
N THR A 446 1.22 -7.61 35.88
CA THR A 446 1.49 -8.41 34.71
C THR A 446 1.68 -7.52 33.49
N TYR A 447 2.77 -7.77 32.78
CA TYR A 447 3.06 -7.21 31.47
C TYR A 447 2.91 -8.30 30.41
N THR A 448 2.02 -8.12 29.45
CA THR A 448 1.84 -9.04 28.32
C THR A 448 2.38 -8.39 27.06
N ASN A 449 3.34 -9.04 26.40
CA ASN A 449 3.79 -8.68 25.07
C ASN A 449 3.23 -9.66 24.05
N ILE A 450 2.48 -9.14 23.10
CA ILE A 450 1.88 -9.86 21.97
C ILE A 450 2.64 -9.43 20.72
N VAL A 451 3.28 -10.37 20.04
CA VAL A 451 3.99 -10.13 18.78
C VAL A 451 3.29 -10.92 17.69
N LEU A 452 2.91 -10.28 16.58
CA LEU A 452 2.18 -10.92 15.47
C LEU A 452 3.10 -11.77 14.56
N ALA A 453 3.95 -12.58 15.19
CA ALA A 453 4.81 -13.57 14.56
C ALA A 453 4.86 -14.84 15.43
N PRO A 454 5.01 -16.04 14.83
CA PRO A 454 4.97 -17.30 15.58
C PRO A 454 6.19 -17.50 16.51
N ASN A 455 7.25 -16.71 16.34
CA ASN A 455 8.48 -16.79 17.13
C ASN A 455 9.10 -15.39 17.32
N TYR A 456 9.34 -15.01 18.57
CA TYR A 456 9.89 -13.71 18.95
C TYR A 456 11.23 -13.39 18.26
N ASN A 457 12.26 -14.24 18.38
CA ASN A 457 13.58 -13.92 17.80
C ASN A 457 13.51 -13.79 16.27
N SER A 458 12.65 -14.60 15.62
CA SER A 458 12.44 -14.51 14.18
C SER A 458 11.72 -13.24 13.73
N SER A 459 11.05 -12.54 14.65
CA SER A 459 10.30 -11.32 14.39
C SER A 459 11.17 -10.06 14.42
N LEU A 460 12.37 -10.14 14.98
CA LEU A 460 13.24 -8.99 15.18
C LEU A 460 13.82 -8.48 13.85
N LEU A 461 13.91 -7.16 13.73
CA LEU A 461 14.77 -6.49 12.77
C LEU A 461 16.18 -6.43 13.39
N GLY A 462 17.16 -6.95 12.64
CA GLY A 462 18.56 -7.02 13.05
C GLY A 462 19.27 -5.69 12.90
#